data_AF-A0A9N8VDM8-F1
#
_entry.id   AF-A0A9N8VDM8-F1
#
_cell.length_a   1.000
_cell.length_b   1.000
_cell.length_c   1.000
_cell.angle_alpha   90.00
_cell.angle_beta   90.00
_cell.angle_gamma   90.00
#
_symmetry.space_group_name_H-M   'P 1'
#
loop_
_entity.id
_entity.type
_entity.pdbx_description
1 polymer ?
#
loop_
_entity_poly.entity_id
_entity_poly.type
_entity_poly.pdbx_seq_one_letter_code
_entity_poly.pdbx_strand_id
1 'polypeptide(L)' 'IYHAFEWYKKAAENDDADGQYRLGKCFYEGYGTKKDIVNAVYCTFPGFRFFWLYYLGHMYEIAKE' A
#
# COMPACT_ATOMS: atom_id res chain seq x y z
N ILE A 1 -7.74 -15.50 5.91
CA ILE A 1 -7.58 -14.06 5.56
C ILE A 1 -6.12 -13.62 5.72
N TYR A 2 -5.46 -13.89 6.87
CA TYR A 2 -4.02 -13.61 7.06
C TYR A 2 -3.08 -14.28 6.03
N HIS A 3 -3.38 -15.49 5.59
CA HIS A 3 -2.54 -16.14 4.56
C HIS A 3 -2.54 -15.38 3.24
N ALA A 4 -3.68 -14.82 2.79
CA ALA A 4 -3.75 -14.08 1.52
C ALA A 4 -2.91 -12.80 1.57
N PHE A 5 -2.94 -12.07 2.69
CA PHE A 5 -2.13 -10.87 2.89
C PHE A 5 -0.63 -11.16 2.76
N GLU A 6 -0.13 -12.20 3.42
CA GLU A 6 1.28 -12.58 3.35
C GLU A 6 1.69 -13.07 1.95
N TRP A 7 0.79 -13.76 1.23
CA TRP A 7 1.04 -14.15 -0.17
C TRP A 7 1.14 -12.94 -1.10
N TYR A 8 0.23 -11.97 -0.96
CA TYR A 8 0.28 -10.73 -1.74
C TYR A 8 1.49 -9.88 -1.38
N LYS A 9 1.91 -9.89 -0.11
CA LYS A 9 3.15 -9.23 0.33
C LYS A 9 4.37 -9.80 -0.39
N LYS A 10 4.53 -11.13 -0.41
CA LYS A 10 5.63 -11.79 -1.13
C LYS A 10 5.58 -11.53 -2.65
N ALA A 11 4.39 -11.52 -3.23
CA ALA A 11 4.23 -11.19 -4.65
C ALA A 11 4.63 -9.73 -4.92
N ALA A 12 4.19 -8.79 -4.08
CA ALA A 12 4.54 -7.39 -4.20
C ALA A 12 6.03 -7.09 -4.00
N GLU A 13 6.71 -7.85 -3.14
CA GLU A 13 8.18 -7.80 -2.96
C GLU A 13 8.95 -8.28 -4.20
N ASN A 14 8.32 -9.09 -5.06
CA ASN A 14 8.87 -9.55 -6.34
C ASN A 14 8.41 -8.68 -7.53
N ASP A 15 7.94 -7.45 -7.27
CA ASP A 15 7.42 -6.52 -8.27
C ASP A 15 6.23 -7.07 -9.10
N ASP A 16 5.48 -8.04 -8.57
CA ASP A 16 4.26 -8.52 -9.19
C ASP A 16 3.14 -7.48 -9.03
N ALA A 17 2.71 -6.91 -10.16
CA ALA A 17 1.70 -5.85 -10.21
C ALA A 17 0.35 -6.28 -9.62
N ASP A 18 -0.02 -7.55 -9.81
CA ASP A 18 -1.26 -8.13 -9.26
C ASP A 18 -1.16 -8.27 -7.74
N GLY A 19 -0.03 -8.74 -7.23
CA GLY A 19 0.30 -8.81 -5.80
C GLY A 19 0.26 -7.43 -5.14
N GLN A 20 0.86 -6.44 -5.78
CA GLN A 20 0.87 -5.03 -5.36
C GLN A 20 -0.54 -4.45 -5.25
N TYR A 21 -1.38 -4.63 -6.29
CA TYR A 21 -2.76 -4.16 -6.29
C TYR A 21 -3.60 -4.85 -5.20
N ARG A 22 -3.45 -6.18 -5.04
CA ARG A 22 -4.18 -6.95 -4.04
C ARG A 22 -3.75 -6.62 -2.62
N LEU A 23 -2.47 -6.37 -2.40
CA LEU A 23 -1.92 -5.90 -1.13
C LEU A 23 -2.44 -4.50 -0.79
N GLY A 24 -2.46 -3.59 -1.78
CA GLY A 24 -3.04 -2.26 -1.64
C GLY A 24 -4.51 -2.31 -1.22
N LYS A 25 -5.29 -3.20 -1.84
CA LYS A 25 -6.70 -3.44 -1.46
C LYS A 25 -6.84 -4.00 -0.05
N CYS A 26 -5.93 -4.89 0.38
CA CYS A 26 -5.92 -5.40 1.75
C CYS A 26 -5.72 -4.27 2.78
N PHE A 27 -4.82 -3.32 2.49
CA PHE A 27 -4.62 -2.15 3.33
C PHE A 27 -5.79 -1.16 3.29
N TYR A 28 -6.45 -0.99 2.15
CA TYR A 28 -7.63 -0.12 2.05
C TYR A 28 -8.83 -0.66 2.86
N GLU A 29 -9.09 -1.96 2.76
CA GLU A 29 -10.24 -2.62 3.39
C GLU A 29 -9.95 -3.15 4.79
N GLY A 30 -8.68 -3.28 5.18
CA GLY A 30 -8.28 -3.86 6.47
C GLY A 30 -8.37 -5.40 6.48
N TYR A 31 -8.13 -6.05 5.34
CA TYR A 31 -8.15 -7.50 5.25
C TYR A 31 -6.82 -8.11 5.68
N GLY A 32 -6.80 -8.76 6.84
CA GLY A 32 -5.59 -9.39 7.38
C GLY A 32 -4.55 -8.40 7.91
N THR A 33 -4.87 -7.11 7.90
CA THR A 33 -4.08 -6.00 8.43
C THR A 33 -5.02 -4.89 8.90
N LYS A 34 -4.51 -3.87 9.60
CA LYS A 34 -5.31 -2.67 9.89
C LYS A 34 -5.48 -1.84 8.62
N LYS A 35 -6.59 -1.09 8.54
CA LYS A 35 -6.78 -0.13 7.46
C LYS A 35 -5.66 0.89 7.47
N ASP A 36 -5.00 1.05 6.34
CA ASP A 36 -3.87 1.95 6.17
C ASP A 36 -3.86 2.47 4.72
N ILE A 37 -4.49 3.62 4.53
CA ILE A 37 -4.62 4.25 3.20
C ILE A 37 -3.25 4.62 2.63
N VAL A 38 -2.29 4.95 3.51
CA VAL A 38 -0.92 5.30 3.13
C VAL A 38 -0.26 4.07 2.52
N ASN A 39 -0.26 2.93 3.22
CA ASN A 39 0.29 1.70 2.67
C ASN A 39 -0.50 1.20 1.43
N ALA A 40 -1.82 1.44 1.36
CA ALA A 40 -2.63 1.07 0.20
C ALA A 40 -2.18 1.79 -1.09
N VAL A 41 -1.96 3.10 -1.01
CA VAL A 41 -1.52 3.90 -2.17
C VAL A 41 -0.06 3.59 -2.50
N TYR A 42 0.81 3.41 -1.49
CA TYR A 42 2.20 3.02 -1.70
C TYR A 42 2.33 1.72 -2.51
N CYS A 43 1.60 0.68 -2.09
CA CYS A 43 1.66 -0.63 -2.74
C CYS A 43 1.08 -0.62 -4.16
N THR A 44 0.12 0.26 -4.46
CA THR A 44 -0.53 0.31 -5.78
C THR A 44 0.32 1.06 -6.83
N PHE A 45 1.25 1.90 -6.40
CA PHE A 45 2.06 2.76 -7.29
C PHE A 45 3.57 2.64 -6.99
N PRO A 46 4.19 1.45 -7.15
CA PRO A 46 5.60 1.22 -6.79
C PRO A 46 6.59 2.08 -7.60
N GLY A 47 6.25 2.42 -8.85
CA GLY A 47 7.07 3.26 -9.73
C GLY A 47 7.20 4.71 -9.26
N PHE A 48 6.36 5.13 -8.31
CA PHE A 48 6.40 6.45 -7.69
C PHE A 48 7.16 6.47 -6.36
N ARG A 49 8.03 5.49 -6.06
CA ARG A 49 8.79 5.47 -4.79
C ARG A 49 9.50 6.79 -4.46
N PHE A 50 9.95 7.52 -5.49
CA PHE A 50 10.56 8.85 -5.36
C PHE A 50 9.56 9.98 -5.09
N PHE A 51 8.37 9.91 -5.69
CA PHE A 51 7.31 10.91 -5.52
C PHE A 51 6.45 10.63 -4.28
N TRP A 52 6.44 9.38 -3.81
CA TRP A 52 5.74 8.93 -2.62
C TRP A 52 6.21 9.66 -1.37
N LEU A 53 7.51 9.86 -1.18
CA LEU A 53 8.04 10.63 -0.05
C LEU A 53 7.58 12.09 -0.08
N TYR A 54 7.47 12.66 -1.28
CA TYR A 54 6.98 14.02 -1.50
C TYR A 54 5.46 14.14 -1.24
N TYR A 55 4.66 13.21 -1.77
CA TYR A 55 3.22 13.14 -1.52
C TYR A 55 2.89 12.78 -0.08
N LEU A 56 3.69 11.96 0.58
CA LEU A 56 3.51 11.61 1.99
C LEU A 56 3.63 12.87 2.85
N GLY A 57 4.66 13.70 2.61
CA GLY A 57 4.78 15.01 3.25
C GLY A 57 3.51 15.86 3.07
N HIS A 58 3.06 16.01 1.84
CA HIS A 58 1.84 16.77 1.52
C HIS A 58 0.56 16.17 2.13
N MET A 59 0.38 14.85 2.13
CA MET A 59 -0.78 14.19 2.72
C MET A 59 -0.80 14.29 4.24
N TYR A 60 0.35 14.20 4.90
CA TYR A 60 0.46 14.42 6.36
C TYR A 60 0.16 15.86 6.75
N GLU A 61 0.49 16.82 5.88
CA GLU A 61 0.22 18.24 6.10
C GLU A 61 -1.27 18.55 5.90
N ILE A 62 -1.89 17.98 4.87
CA ILE A 62 -3.35 18.07 4.63
C ILE A 62 -4.15 17.34 5.72
N ALA A 63 -3.66 16.21 6.25
CA ALA A 63 -4.35 15.46 7.29
C ALA A 63 -4.23 16.07 8.70
N LYS A 64 -3.45 17.15 8.87
CA LYS A 64 -3.32 17.91 10.12
C LYS A 64 -4.26 19.12 10.20
N GLU A 65 -4.92 19.48 9.11
CA GLU A 65 -6.03 20.44 9.08
C GLU A 65 -7.38 19.74 9.32
#